data_AF-A0A8J7F525-F1
#
_entry.id   AF-A0A8J7F525-F1
#
_cell.length_a   1.000
_cell.length_b   1.000
_cell.length_c   1.000
_cell.angle_alpha   90.00
_cell.angle_beta   90.00
_cell.angle_gamma   90.00
#
_symmetry.space_group_name_H-M   'P 1'
#
loop_
_entity.id
_entity.type
_entity.pdbx_description
1 polymer ?
#
loop_
_entity_poly.entity_id
_entity_poly.type
_entity_poly.pdbx_seq_one_letter_code
_entity_poly.pdbx_strand_id
1 'polypeptide(L)'
;MLRTKFILAVSLIGLISCTSQTSSSYPNDSVITPAAQTEANIATQQENQRQIINSKIKQIEQQSELLSQTMIGRQQKISQLRLRENELESSIQTYNQKIQSFIFQNKDAVACMGAANVSLNENNQYSEDVKNVASAVTFICAGGILLDEQFRNRVIFVADQLVLADNNTKNLTNNFQTVRTQIESEQQLLAQEQSQASELAANIRDYQSQLASPSQTEI
;
A
#
# COMPACT_ATOMS: atom_id res chain seq x y z
N MET A 1 18.77 -4.87 -33.95
CA MET A 1 18.42 -5.31 -32.58
C MET A 1 18.24 -6.83 -32.61
N LEU A 2 19.20 -7.54 -32.00
CA LEU A 2 19.33 -9.01 -32.01
C LEU A 2 18.22 -9.64 -31.15
N ARG A 3 17.51 -10.63 -31.71
CA ARG A 3 16.62 -11.55 -31.00
C ARG A 3 17.41 -12.80 -30.62
N THR A 4 17.73 -12.95 -29.34
CA THR A 4 18.42 -14.13 -28.83
C THR A 4 17.40 -15.24 -28.55
N LYS A 5 17.54 -16.34 -29.28
CA LYS A 5 16.78 -17.59 -29.12
C LYS A 5 17.36 -18.36 -27.94
N PHE A 6 16.52 -18.81 -26.99
CA PHE A 6 16.92 -19.81 -26.00
C PHE A 6 16.57 -21.21 -26.53
N ILE A 7 17.61 -22.00 -26.73
CA ILE A 7 17.58 -23.42 -27.09
C ILE A 7 17.50 -24.20 -25.78
N LEU A 8 16.44 -24.98 -25.59
CA LEU A 8 16.34 -25.98 -24.53
C LEU A 8 16.84 -27.31 -25.09
N ALA A 9 18.02 -27.72 -24.63
CA ALA A 9 18.58 -29.04 -24.85
C ALA A 9 18.90 -29.64 -23.48
N VAL A 10 18.12 -30.62 -23.03
CA VAL A 10 18.57 -31.60 -22.04
C VAL A 10 18.07 -32.98 -22.47
N SER A 11 19.05 -33.88 -22.55
CA SER A 11 19.04 -35.20 -23.13
C SER A 11 18.31 -36.25 -22.30
N LEU A 12 17.80 -37.26 -23.00
CA LEU A 12 17.44 -38.59 -22.50
C LEU A 12 18.61 -39.28 -21.77
N ILE A 13 18.31 -39.96 -20.66
CA ILE A 13 18.92 -41.20 -20.15
C ILE A 13 17.83 -41.86 -19.27
N GLY A 14 17.41 -43.11 -19.35
CA GLY A 14 17.69 -44.25 -20.22
C GLY A 14 16.64 -45.32 -19.86
N LEU A 15 15.95 -45.84 -20.87
CA LEU A 15 14.93 -46.87 -20.71
C LEU A 15 15.58 -48.26 -20.57
N ILE A 16 14.93 -49.02 -19.70
CA ILE A 16 15.08 -50.43 -19.38
C ILE A 16 15.26 -51.31 -20.63
N SER A 17 16.22 -52.23 -20.61
CA SER A 17 16.16 -53.48 -21.37
C SER A 17 16.92 -54.59 -20.66
N CYS A 18 16.16 -55.61 -20.29
CA CYS A 18 16.59 -56.87 -19.72
C CYS A 18 17.49 -57.66 -20.68
N THR A 19 18.57 -58.23 -20.18
CA THR A 19 19.13 -59.47 -20.74
C THR A 19 19.50 -60.43 -19.61
N SER A 20 19.03 -61.65 -19.79
CA SER A 20 19.06 -62.77 -18.86
C SER A 20 20.47 -63.31 -18.66
N GLN A 21 20.80 -63.70 -17.43
CA GLN A 21 21.85 -64.68 -17.19
C GLN A 21 21.38 -65.75 -16.21
N THR A 22 21.41 -66.97 -16.70
CA THR A 22 21.02 -68.23 -16.06
C THR A 22 22.08 -68.72 -15.07
N SER A 23 21.60 -69.04 -13.87
CA SER A 23 21.98 -70.15 -12.98
C SER A 23 23.45 -70.36 -12.58
N SER A 24 23.72 -70.23 -11.27
CA SER A 24 24.38 -71.29 -10.52
C SER A 24 23.85 -71.37 -9.08
N SER A 25 23.76 -72.61 -8.61
CA SER A 25 23.16 -73.08 -7.39
C SER A 25 24.00 -72.79 -6.14
N TYR A 26 23.39 -72.20 -5.12
CA TYR A 26 23.69 -72.45 -3.70
C TYR A 26 22.39 -72.22 -2.91
N PRO A 27 21.92 -73.18 -2.09
CA PRO A 27 20.90 -72.86 -1.09
C PRO A 27 21.63 -72.16 0.05
N ASN A 28 21.77 -70.84 -0.04
CA ASN A 28 22.13 -70.06 1.13
C ASN A 28 20.82 -69.56 1.71
N ASP A 29 20.30 -70.30 2.69
CA ASP A 29 19.30 -69.85 3.66
C ASP A 29 19.85 -68.59 4.34
N SER A 30 19.75 -67.47 3.64
CA SER A 30 19.89 -66.15 4.20
C SER A 30 18.58 -65.93 4.93
N VAL A 31 18.50 -66.43 6.16
CA VAL A 31 17.55 -65.94 7.14
C VAL A 31 17.84 -64.46 7.25
N ILE A 32 17.14 -63.66 6.44
CA ILE A 32 17.13 -62.21 6.59
C ILE A 32 16.59 -62.00 7.99
N THR A 33 17.48 -61.63 8.89
CA THR A 33 17.12 -61.40 10.27
C THR A 33 16.12 -60.25 10.25
N PRO A 34 14.94 -60.37 10.90
CA PRO A 34 13.92 -59.32 10.93
C PRO A 34 14.49 -57.94 11.30
N ALA A 35 15.57 -57.90 12.09
CA ALA A 35 16.31 -56.70 12.47
C ALA A 35 16.86 -55.88 11.29
N ALA A 36 17.49 -56.51 10.28
CA ALA A 36 18.11 -55.78 9.16
C ALA A 36 17.08 -55.18 8.19
N GLN A 37 15.92 -55.84 8.01
CA GLN A 37 14.79 -55.29 7.28
C GLN A 37 14.09 -54.16 8.05
N THR A 38 14.07 -54.24 9.39
CA THR A 38 13.47 -53.22 10.24
C THR A 38 14.32 -51.95 10.26
N GLU A 39 15.65 -52.05 10.37
CA GLU A 39 16.58 -50.91 10.30
C GLU A 39 16.55 -50.20 8.94
N ALA A 40 16.51 -50.95 7.83
CA ALA A 40 16.39 -50.37 6.49
C ALA A 40 15.06 -49.63 6.29
N ASN A 41 13.96 -50.16 6.84
CA ASN A 41 12.65 -49.51 6.79
C ASN A 41 12.61 -48.22 7.66
N ILE A 42 13.23 -48.23 8.84
CA ILE A 42 13.33 -47.05 9.72
C ILE A 42 14.16 -45.95 9.05
N ALA A 43 15.32 -46.28 8.47
CA ALA A 43 16.16 -45.33 7.76
C ALA A 43 15.44 -44.69 6.56
N THR A 44 14.70 -45.51 5.79
CA THR A 44 13.89 -45.02 4.65
C THR A 44 12.73 -44.13 5.11
N GLN A 45 12.11 -44.44 6.26
CA GLN A 45 11.02 -43.64 6.82
C GLN A 45 11.52 -42.29 7.37
N GLN A 46 12.69 -42.26 7.98
CA GLN A 46 13.35 -41.02 8.43
C GLN A 46 13.75 -40.12 7.25
N GLU A 47 14.28 -40.70 6.17
CA GLU A 47 14.63 -39.95 4.97
C GLU A 47 13.39 -39.36 4.29
N ASN A 48 12.30 -40.11 4.18
CA ASN A 48 11.02 -39.60 3.68
C ASN A 48 10.49 -38.44 4.54
N GLN A 49 10.58 -38.54 5.88
CA GLN A 49 10.18 -37.45 6.78
C GLN A 49 11.04 -36.20 6.57
N ARG A 50 12.36 -36.35 6.43
CA ARG A 50 13.27 -35.23 6.11
C ARG A 50 12.91 -34.56 4.79
N GLN A 51 12.64 -35.34 3.74
CA GLN A 51 12.25 -34.80 2.44
C GLN A 51 10.92 -34.04 2.50
N ILE A 52 9.94 -34.54 3.25
CA ILE A 52 8.66 -33.85 3.49
C ILE A 52 8.89 -32.52 4.21
N ILE A 53 9.69 -32.50 5.29
CA ILE A 53 9.95 -31.27 6.06
C ILE A 53 10.72 -30.25 5.21
N ASN A 54 11.73 -30.68 4.45
CA ASN A 54 12.45 -29.80 3.51
C ASN A 54 11.54 -29.21 2.43
N SER A 55 10.60 -30.01 1.91
CA SER A 55 9.60 -29.53 0.96
C SER A 55 8.71 -28.45 1.57
N LYS A 56 8.26 -28.64 2.81
CA LYS A 56 7.47 -27.65 3.55
C LYS A 56 8.25 -26.35 3.80
N ILE A 57 9.50 -26.45 4.24
CA ILE A 57 10.37 -25.27 4.42
C ILE A 57 10.46 -24.48 3.11
N LYS A 58 10.76 -25.16 2.00
CA LYS A 58 10.87 -24.51 0.69
C LYS A 58 9.58 -23.83 0.25
N GLN A 59 8.41 -24.45 0.51
CA GLN A 59 7.12 -23.83 0.22
C GLN A 59 6.89 -22.56 1.05
N ILE A 60 7.25 -22.58 2.32
CA ILE A 60 7.10 -21.43 3.23
C ILE A 60 8.09 -20.32 2.87
N GLU A 61 9.32 -20.65 2.48
CA GLU A 61 10.31 -19.69 1.97
C GLU A 61 9.81 -18.99 0.69
N GLN A 62 9.19 -19.73 -0.23
CA GLN A 62 8.57 -19.14 -1.42
C GLN A 62 7.43 -18.18 -1.07
N GLN A 63 6.60 -18.54 -0.09
CA GLN A 63 5.54 -17.65 0.42
C GLN A 63 6.13 -16.39 1.08
N SER A 64 7.20 -16.54 1.88
CA SER A 64 7.90 -15.43 2.52
C SER A 64 8.50 -14.45 1.51
N GLU A 65 9.06 -14.96 0.41
CA GLU A 65 9.62 -14.12 -0.65
C GLU A 65 8.54 -13.30 -1.36
N LEU A 66 7.41 -13.93 -1.71
CA LEU A 66 6.27 -13.24 -2.31
C LEU A 66 5.69 -12.17 -1.38
N LEU A 67 5.58 -12.48 -0.09
CA LEU A 67 5.10 -11.55 0.92
C LEU A 67 6.07 -10.37 1.11
N SER A 68 7.37 -10.62 1.12
CA SER A 68 8.41 -9.59 1.17
C SER A 68 8.30 -8.61 -0.02
N GLN A 69 8.15 -9.14 -1.24
CA GLN A 69 7.95 -8.32 -2.44
C GLN A 69 6.65 -7.48 -2.35
N THR A 70 5.58 -8.06 -1.81
CA THR A 70 4.31 -7.36 -1.60
C THR A 70 4.47 -6.20 -0.61
N MET A 71 5.13 -6.44 0.53
CA MET A 71 5.41 -5.41 1.53
C MET A 71 6.27 -4.27 0.97
N ILE A 72 7.29 -4.58 0.16
CA ILE A 72 8.10 -3.56 -0.53
C ILE A 72 7.22 -2.72 -1.45
N GLY A 73 6.34 -3.35 -2.23
CA GLY A 73 5.37 -2.65 -3.08
C GLY A 73 4.46 -1.71 -2.29
N ARG A 74 3.97 -2.14 -1.11
CA ARG A 74 3.17 -1.28 -0.23
C ARG A 74 3.95 -0.10 0.33
N GLN A 75 5.18 -0.32 0.79
CA GLN A 75 6.03 0.76 1.29
C GLN A 75 6.28 1.81 0.20
N GLN A 76 6.50 1.39 -1.05
CA GLN A 76 6.61 2.29 -2.19
C GLN A 76 5.31 3.07 -2.42
N LYS A 77 4.16 2.41 -2.39
CA LYS A 77 2.85 3.05 -2.54
C LYS A 77 2.57 4.06 -1.43
N ILE A 78 2.83 3.72 -0.16
CA ILE A 78 2.72 4.63 0.98
C ILE A 78 3.62 5.86 0.78
N SER A 79 4.86 5.66 0.32
CA SER A 79 5.79 6.76 0.04
C SER A 79 5.23 7.70 -1.04
N GLN A 80 4.72 7.17 -2.14
CA GLN A 80 4.09 7.96 -3.21
C GLN A 80 2.85 8.72 -2.71
N LEU A 81 2.00 8.08 -1.91
CA LEU A 81 0.83 8.72 -1.32
C LEU A 81 1.22 9.85 -0.36
N ARG A 82 2.27 9.68 0.45
CA ARG A 82 2.79 10.75 1.33
C ARG A 82 3.35 11.94 0.56
N LEU A 83 4.04 11.70 -0.55
CA LEU A 83 4.45 12.80 -1.44
C LEU A 83 3.23 13.56 -1.95
N ARG A 84 2.19 12.84 -2.38
CA ARG A 84 0.94 13.46 -2.85
C ARG A 84 0.19 14.21 -1.75
N GLU A 85 0.18 13.70 -0.53
CA GLU A 85 -0.38 14.35 0.66
C GLU A 85 0.30 15.71 0.88
N ASN A 86 1.64 15.74 0.90
CA ASN A 86 2.43 16.97 1.08
C ASN A 86 2.19 17.98 -0.06
N GLU A 87 2.09 17.52 -1.31
CA GLU A 87 1.75 18.37 -2.47
C GLU A 87 0.38 19.02 -2.31
N LEU A 88 -0.63 18.25 -1.88
CA LEU A 88 -1.99 18.73 -1.66
C LEU A 88 -2.03 19.72 -0.50
N GLU A 89 -1.36 19.44 0.61
CA GLU A 89 -1.26 20.36 1.75
C GLU A 89 -0.63 21.70 1.33
N SER A 90 0.50 21.66 0.64
CA SER A 90 1.16 22.85 0.11
C SER A 90 0.28 23.63 -0.87
N SER A 91 -0.48 22.91 -1.72
CA SER A 91 -1.43 23.51 -2.66
C SER A 91 -2.58 24.22 -1.94
N ILE A 92 -3.14 23.60 -0.88
CA ILE A 92 -4.19 24.21 -0.05
C ILE A 92 -3.67 25.49 0.61
N GLN A 93 -2.50 25.43 1.25
CA GLN A 93 -1.89 26.59 1.93
C GLN A 93 -1.62 27.73 0.94
N THR A 94 -0.98 27.42 -0.19
CA THR A 94 -0.68 28.39 -1.25
C THR A 94 -1.95 29.03 -1.81
N TYR A 95 -2.99 28.21 -2.03
CA TYR A 95 -4.25 28.71 -2.54
C TYR A 95 -4.96 29.62 -1.53
N ASN A 96 -5.03 29.22 -0.26
CA ASN A 96 -5.60 30.05 0.80
C ASN A 96 -4.89 31.41 0.93
N GLN A 97 -3.56 31.45 0.85
CA GLN A 97 -2.80 32.70 0.86
C GLN A 97 -3.15 33.61 -0.34
N LYS A 98 -3.32 33.01 -1.53
CA LYS A 98 -3.76 33.77 -2.73
C LYS A 98 -5.15 34.36 -2.53
N ILE A 99 -6.07 33.60 -1.95
CA ILE A 99 -7.44 34.08 -1.69
C ILE A 99 -7.44 35.17 -0.61
N GLN A 100 -6.68 35.03 0.47
CA GLN A 100 -6.53 36.09 1.47
C GLN A 100 -5.96 37.38 0.86
N SER A 101 -4.95 37.26 0.00
CA SER A 101 -4.41 38.42 -0.74
C SER A 101 -5.45 39.04 -1.66
N PHE A 102 -6.25 38.22 -2.37
CA PHE A 102 -7.36 38.68 -3.20
C PHE A 102 -8.43 39.42 -2.39
N ILE A 103 -8.82 38.89 -1.23
CA ILE A 103 -9.76 39.53 -0.29
C ILE A 103 -9.22 40.89 0.13
N PHE A 104 -7.94 40.97 0.51
CA PHE A 104 -7.33 42.23 0.95
C PHE A 104 -7.21 43.26 -0.17
N GLN A 105 -6.87 42.83 -1.39
CA GLN A 105 -6.82 43.70 -2.57
C GLN A 105 -8.20 44.26 -2.94
N ASN A 106 -9.27 43.51 -2.66
CA ASN A 106 -10.65 43.90 -2.93
C ASN A 106 -11.42 44.26 -1.65
N LYS A 107 -10.73 44.73 -0.61
CA LYS A 107 -11.29 44.94 0.73
C LYS A 107 -12.54 45.82 0.77
N ASP A 108 -12.66 46.77 -0.15
CA ASP A 108 -13.78 47.68 -0.27
C ASP A 108 -15.03 46.99 -0.85
N ALA A 109 -14.84 46.18 -1.89
CA ALA A 109 -15.88 45.33 -2.45
C ALA A 109 -16.33 44.27 -1.42
N VAL A 110 -15.37 43.61 -0.76
CA VAL A 110 -15.62 42.61 0.29
C VAL A 110 -16.37 43.23 1.47
N ALA A 111 -15.98 44.42 1.92
CA ALA A 111 -16.67 45.08 3.00
C ALA A 111 -18.12 45.42 2.66
N CYS A 112 -18.35 45.81 1.40
CA CYS A 112 -19.69 46.03 0.90
C CYS A 112 -20.49 44.75 0.68
N MET A 113 -19.85 43.60 0.45
CA MET A 113 -20.56 42.32 0.48
C MET A 113 -21.16 42.06 1.86
N GLY A 114 -20.38 42.29 2.93
CA GLY A 114 -20.86 42.12 4.30
C GLY A 114 -21.91 43.16 4.72
N ALA A 115 -21.78 44.42 4.27
CA ALA A 115 -22.73 45.48 4.60
C ALA A 115 -24.04 45.42 3.79
N ALA A 116 -23.99 44.95 2.54
CA ALA A 116 -25.15 44.85 1.65
C ALA A 116 -25.82 43.48 1.64
N ASN A 117 -25.45 42.58 2.57
CA ASN A 117 -25.91 41.19 2.61
C ASN A 117 -25.73 40.45 1.27
N VAL A 118 -24.71 40.78 0.49
CA VAL A 118 -24.27 39.91 -0.62
C VAL A 118 -23.56 38.73 0.04
N SER A 119 -24.38 37.79 0.51
CA SER A 119 -23.95 36.79 1.46
C SER A 119 -23.18 35.69 0.77
N LEU A 120 -21.93 35.50 1.17
CA LEU A 120 -21.37 34.16 1.15
C LEU A 120 -22.13 33.30 2.15
N ASN A 121 -22.41 32.06 1.80
CA ASN A 121 -23.00 31.07 2.71
C ASN A 121 -22.17 31.01 4.01
N GLU A 122 -22.80 30.83 5.18
CA GLU A 122 -22.08 30.67 6.46
C GLU A 122 -21.14 29.45 6.46
N ASN A 123 -21.44 28.45 5.62
CA ASN A 123 -20.60 27.28 5.39
C ASN A 123 -19.49 27.50 4.33
N ASN A 124 -19.31 28.73 3.87
CA ASN A 124 -18.19 29.10 3.00
C ASN A 124 -16.96 29.37 3.88
N GLN A 125 -15.83 28.77 3.52
CA GLN A 125 -14.58 28.86 4.28
C GLN A 125 -14.06 30.30 4.46
N TYR A 126 -14.40 31.21 3.55
CA TYR A 126 -13.95 32.61 3.58
C TYR A 126 -15.01 33.56 4.15
N SER A 127 -16.17 33.05 4.61
CA SER A 127 -17.25 33.87 5.16
C SER A 127 -16.79 34.70 6.37
N GLU A 128 -15.95 34.12 7.24
CA GLU A 128 -15.39 34.83 8.39
C GLU A 128 -14.39 35.92 7.98
N ASP A 129 -13.51 35.63 7.02
CA ASP A 129 -12.57 36.62 6.47
C ASP A 129 -13.32 37.82 5.88
N VAL A 130 -14.42 37.57 5.15
CA VAL A 130 -15.30 38.62 4.61
C VAL A 130 -15.97 39.42 5.74
N LYS A 131 -16.50 38.75 6.77
CA LYS A 131 -17.13 39.41 7.93
C LYS A 131 -16.14 40.30 8.69
N ASN A 132 -14.91 39.82 8.89
CA ASN A 132 -13.86 40.56 9.57
C ASN A 132 -13.51 41.84 8.80
N VAL A 133 -13.34 41.76 7.49
CA VAL A 133 -13.08 42.94 6.64
C VAL A 133 -14.28 43.89 6.60
N ALA A 134 -15.51 43.38 6.55
CA ALA A 134 -16.73 44.18 6.54
C ALA A 134 -16.98 44.95 7.85
N SER A 135 -16.65 44.34 8.99
CA SER A 135 -16.75 45.00 10.30
C SER A 135 -15.81 46.20 10.44
N ALA A 136 -14.72 46.22 9.67
CA ALA A 136 -13.74 47.31 9.69
C ALA A 136 -14.09 48.46 8.73
N VAL A 137 -14.92 48.25 7.70
CA VAL A 137 -15.13 49.21 6.59
C VAL A 137 -16.61 49.29 6.18
N THR A 138 -17.49 49.75 7.08
CA THR A 138 -18.96 49.63 6.87
C THR A 138 -19.63 50.85 6.19
N PHE A 139 -18.93 51.98 5.99
CA PHE A 139 -19.63 53.27 5.94
C PHE A 139 -20.20 53.77 4.58
N ILE A 140 -19.95 53.17 3.41
CA ILE A 140 -20.38 53.77 2.11
C ILE A 140 -20.86 52.73 1.06
N CYS A 141 -21.51 51.65 1.45
CA CYS A 141 -21.85 50.56 0.52
C CYS A 141 -23.20 50.73 -0.20
N ALA A 142 -24.23 51.25 0.50
CA ALA A 142 -25.56 51.40 -0.07
C ALA A 142 -25.61 52.43 -1.22
N GLY A 143 -24.89 53.55 -1.09
CA GLY A 143 -24.79 54.56 -2.15
C GLY A 143 -23.96 54.09 -3.34
N GLY A 144 -22.82 53.42 -3.10
CA GLY A 144 -21.94 52.92 -4.16
C GLY A 144 -22.58 51.80 -4.99
N ILE A 145 -23.26 50.84 -4.37
CA ILE A 145 -23.88 49.71 -5.11
C ILE A 145 -25.08 50.17 -5.96
N LEU A 146 -25.85 51.14 -5.47
CA LEU A 146 -27.05 51.62 -6.16
C LEU A 146 -26.75 52.67 -7.24
N LEU A 147 -25.69 53.47 -7.06
CA LEU A 147 -25.39 54.61 -7.94
C LEU A 147 -24.17 54.38 -8.85
N ASP A 148 -23.33 53.37 -8.58
CA ASP A 148 -22.17 53.02 -9.39
C ASP A 148 -22.24 51.56 -9.87
N GLU A 149 -22.57 51.38 -11.15
CA GLU A 149 -22.67 50.05 -11.77
C GLU A 149 -21.32 49.33 -11.84
N GLN A 150 -20.20 50.04 -11.96
CA GLN A 150 -18.87 49.43 -12.00
C GLN A 150 -18.51 48.86 -10.63
N PHE A 151 -18.83 49.60 -9.57
CA PHE A 151 -18.66 49.13 -8.20
C PHE A 151 -19.53 47.90 -7.91
N ARG A 152 -20.82 47.94 -8.28
CA ARG A 152 -21.75 46.80 -8.16
C ARG A 152 -21.21 45.54 -8.87
N ASN A 153 -20.73 45.69 -10.11
CA ASN A 153 -20.19 44.57 -10.88
C ASN A 153 -18.91 44.00 -10.25
N ARG A 154 -18.06 44.85 -9.65
CA ARG A 154 -16.88 44.39 -8.90
C ARG A 154 -17.28 43.59 -7.66
N VAL A 155 -18.27 44.04 -6.90
CA VAL A 155 -18.80 43.32 -5.71
C VAL A 155 -19.30 41.93 -6.10
N ILE A 156 -20.09 41.83 -7.17
CA ILE A 156 -20.59 40.54 -7.69
C ILE A 156 -19.41 39.65 -8.13
N PHE A 157 -18.48 40.19 -8.90
CA PHE A 157 -17.30 39.45 -9.35
C PHE A 157 -16.48 38.89 -8.18
N VAL A 158 -16.24 39.69 -7.14
CA VAL A 158 -15.51 39.26 -5.94
C VAL A 158 -16.27 38.16 -5.22
N ALA A 159 -17.60 38.28 -5.08
CA ALA A 159 -18.43 37.25 -4.49
C ALA A 159 -18.33 35.92 -5.25
N ASP A 160 -18.45 35.94 -6.58
CA ASP A 160 -18.33 34.76 -7.44
C ASP A 160 -16.95 34.11 -7.29
N GLN A 161 -15.87 34.91 -7.27
CA GLN A 161 -14.51 34.38 -7.07
C GLN A 161 -14.34 33.70 -5.71
N LEU A 162 -14.97 34.21 -4.65
CA LEU A 162 -14.91 33.60 -3.31
C LEU A 162 -15.74 32.32 -3.19
N VAL A 163 -16.84 32.20 -3.94
CA VAL A 163 -17.61 30.95 -4.08
C VAL A 163 -16.79 29.91 -4.85
N LEU A 164 -16.18 30.30 -5.97
CA LEU A 164 -15.29 29.42 -6.74
C LEU A 164 -14.10 28.96 -5.90
N ALA A 165 -13.54 29.86 -5.11
CA ALA A 165 -12.45 29.55 -4.19
C ALA A 165 -12.84 28.52 -3.15
N ASP A 166 -13.99 28.68 -2.49
CA ASP A 166 -14.48 27.73 -1.49
C ASP A 166 -14.68 26.33 -2.08
N ASN A 167 -15.28 26.24 -3.28
CA ASN A 167 -15.44 24.97 -3.97
C ASN A 167 -14.10 24.31 -4.30
N ASN A 168 -13.10 25.09 -4.74
CA ASN A 168 -11.78 24.57 -5.05
C ASN A 168 -11.06 24.08 -3.78
N THR A 169 -11.10 24.85 -2.69
CA THR A 169 -10.48 24.45 -1.42
C THR A 169 -11.16 23.23 -0.81
N LYS A 170 -12.49 23.10 -0.92
CA LYS A 170 -13.22 21.87 -0.57
C LYS A 170 -12.77 20.68 -1.40
N ASN A 171 -12.61 20.84 -2.71
CA ASN A 171 -12.12 19.77 -3.58
C ASN A 171 -10.70 19.33 -3.19
N LEU A 172 -9.77 20.29 -3.00
CA LEU A 172 -8.42 19.98 -2.54
C LEU A 172 -8.41 19.28 -1.17
N THR A 173 -9.24 19.74 -0.23
CA THR A 173 -9.37 19.15 1.11
C THR A 173 -9.92 17.72 1.04
N ASN A 174 -10.93 17.47 0.20
CA ASN A 174 -11.49 16.14 -0.01
C ASN A 174 -10.46 15.19 -0.63
N ASN A 175 -9.66 15.66 -1.59
CA ASN A 175 -8.57 14.87 -2.17
C ASN A 175 -7.49 14.57 -1.11
N PHE A 176 -7.14 15.55 -0.27
CA PHE A 176 -6.20 15.37 0.83
C PHE A 176 -6.68 14.30 1.83
N GLN A 177 -7.95 14.38 2.25
CA GLN A 177 -8.55 13.38 3.12
C GLN A 177 -8.59 11.99 2.46
N THR A 178 -8.92 11.93 1.17
CA THR A 178 -8.91 10.66 0.41
C THR A 178 -7.53 10.02 0.40
N VAL A 179 -6.48 10.80 0.15
CA VAL A 179 -5.09 10.32 0.19
C VAL A 179 -4.71 9.84 1.59
N ARG A 180 -5.11 10.56 2.65
CA ARG A 180 -4.87 10.12 4.04
C ARG A 180 -5.52 8.78 4.35
N THR A 181 -6.80 8.61 3.99
CA THR A 181 -7.49 7.33 4.17
C THR A 181 -6.79 6.20 3.41
N GLN A 182 -6.27 6.46 2.20
CA GLN A 182 -5.50 5.48 1.44
C GLN A 182 -4.18 5.13 2.15
N ILE A 183 -3.47 6.11 2.72
CA ILE A 183 -2.25 5.88 3.50
C ILE A 183 -2.55 4.99 4.71
N GLU A 184 -3.60 5.29 5.47
CA GLU A 184 -4.01 4.52 6.65
C GLU A 184 -4.38 3.08 6.27
N SER A 185 -5.14 2.90 5.18
CA SER A 185 -5.49 1.56 4.67
C SER A 185 -4.25 0.75 4.26
N GLU A 186 -3.30 1.36 3.55
CA GLU A 186 -2.06 0.67 3.15
C GLU A 186 -1.16 0.33 4.36
N GLN A 187 -1.13 1.20 5.38
CA GLN A 187 -0.41 0.92 6.63
C GLN A 187 -1.01 -0.26 7.40
N GLN A 188 -2.33 -0.37 7.45
CA GLN A 188 -3.00 -1.51 8.07
C GLN A 188 -2.67 -2.82 7.35
N LEU A 189 -2.72 -2.81 6.01
CA LEU A 189 -2.37 -3.99 5.22
C LEU A 189 -0.88 -4.35 5.38
N LEU A 190 0.01 -3.37 5.41
CA LEU A 190 1.44 -3.60 5.67
C LEU A 190 1.67 -4.22 7.06
N ALA A 191 0.95 -3.77 8.10
CA ALA A 191 1.05 -4.33 9.44
C ALA A 191 0.55 -5.79 9.49
N GLN A 192 -0.53 -6.10 8.75
CA GLN A 192 -1.03 -7.47 8.61
C GLN A 192 0.01 -8.37 7.92
N GLU A 193 0.62 -7.90 6.84
CA GLU A 193 1.66 -8.64 6.11
C GLU A 193 2.93 -8.84 6.97
N GLN A 194 3.31 -7.86 7.79
CA GLN A 194 4.40 -8.02 8.76
C GLN A 194 4.10 -9.10 9.79
N SER A 195 2.86 -9.18 10.29
CA SER A 195 2.44 -10.24 11.21
C SER A 195 2.52 -11.62 10.54
N GLN A 196 2.05 -11.74 9.30
CA GLN A 196 2.13 -12.97 8.52
C GLN A 196 3.58 -13.38 8.24
N ALA A 197 4.46 -12.43 7.92
CA ALA A 197 5.88 -12.69 7.72
C ALA A 197 6.55 -13.23 9.00
N SER A 198 6.20 -12.68 10.16
CA SER A 198 6.67 -13.17 11.46
C SER A 198 6.21 -14.61 11.73
N GLU A 199 4.96 -14.94 11.39
CA GLU A 199 4.41 -16.29 11.52
C GLU A 199 5.13 -17.29 10.60
N LEU A 200 5.33 -16.93 9.33
CA LEU A 200 6.08 -17.75 8.36
C LEU A 200 7.52 -18.01 8.85
N ALA A 201 8.18 -16.98 9.39
CA ALA A 201 9.52 -17.11 9.95
C ALA A 201 9.57 -17.97 11.22
N ALA A 202 8.50 -18.01 12.02
CA ALA A 202 8.39 -18.91 13.15
C ALA A 202 8.19 -20.36 12.69
N ASN A 203 7.35 -20.59 11.68
CA ASN A 203 7.11 -21.91 11.10
C ASN A 203 8.39 -22.50 10.47
N ILE A 204 9.18 -21.70 9.75
CA ILE A 204 10.49 -22.15 9.22
C ILE A 204 11.39 -22.63 10.35
N ARG A 205 11.50 -21.86 11.44
CA ARG A 205 12.33 -22.22 12.61
C ARG A 205 11.84 -23.50 13.29
N ASP A 206 10.53 -23.69 13.41
CA ASP A 206 9.94 -24.92 13.95
C ASP A 206 10.31 -26.14 13.09
N TYR A 207 10.10 -26.07 11.77
CA TYR A 207 10.47 -27.15 10.86
C TYR A 207 11.98 -27.42 10.83
N GLN A 208 12.81 -26.39 10.92
CA GLN A 208 14.27 -26.54 11.05
C GLN A 208 14.66 -27.25 12.35
N SER A 209 13.97 -26.98 13.45
CA SER A 209 14.20 -27.66 14.73
C SER A 209 13.81 -29.14 14.69
N GLN A 210 12.76 -29.50 13.94
CA GLN A 210 12.36 -30.88 13.69
C GLN A 210 13.40 -31.64 12.85
N LEU A 211 14.08 -30.97 11.90
CA LEU A 211 15.20 -31.55 11.16
C LEU A 211 16.47 -31.74 12.01
N ALA A 212 16.69 -30.83 12.96
CA ALA A 212 17.85 -30.83 13.86
C ALA A 212 17.72 -31.82 15.03
N SER A 213 16.50 -32.28 15.33
CA SER A 213 16.20 -33.28 16.36
C SER A 213 15.90 -34.63 15.71
N PRO A 214 16.92 -35.39 15.22
CA PRO A 214 16.66 -36.76 14.81
C PRO A 214 16.11 -37.50 16.03
N SER A 215 14.98 -38.17 15.85
CA SER A 215 14.32 -38.98 16.87
C SER A 215 15.33 -39.81 17.65
N GLN A 216 15.63 -39.38 18.88
CA GLN A 216 16.10 -40.25 19.93
C GLN A 216 14.94 -41.21 20.22
N THR A 217 14.86 -42.26 19.42
CA THR A 217 14.05 -43.42 19.78
C THR A 217 14.94 -44.17 20.75
N GLU A 218 14.66 -43.99 22.05
CA GLU A 218 15.25 -44.78 23.12
C GLU A 218 15.17 -46.27 22.76
N ILE A 219 16.31 -46.94 22.94
CA ILE A 219 16.53 -48.38 22.73
C ILE A 219 15.82 -49.16 23.83
#